data_AF-A0A966TA39-F1
#
_entry.id   AF-A0A966TA39-F1
#
_cell.length_a   1.000
_cell.length_b   1.000
_cell.length_c   1.000
_cell.angle_alpha   90.00
_cell.angle_beta   90.00
_cell.angle_gamma   90.00
#
_symmetry.space_group_name_H-M   'P 1'
#
loop_
_entity.id
_entity.type
_entity.pdbx_description
1 polymer ?
#
loop_
_entity_poly.entity_id
_entity_poly.type
_entity_poly.pdbx_seq_one_letter_code
_entity_poly.pdbx_strand_id
1 'polypeptide(L)'
;MATQPSSIQTNDADWWRRAVVYQIYPKSFADGNGDGIGDLPGAISRLDYLRALGIDAVWFSPIFPSPQCDGGYDVSDYRDIDPMFGSITDAETLIREAHARQIRVILDIVPNHTSSKHRFFQEALSTLPGSPAWARYHCVRGRGEKGELPPNNWQSIFGGLAWTPLLASPDGKSTIVGDASATAGTPTGWWFL
;
A
#
# COMPACT_ATOMS: atom_id res chain seq x y z
N MET A 1 -19.45 41.37 -7.19
CA MET A 1 -19.69 39.91 -7.26
C MET A 1 -18.43 39.28 -7.84
N ALA A 2 -17.69 38.50 -7.05
CA ALA A 2 -16.59 37.71 -7.61
C ALA A 2 -17.18 36.57 -8.43
N THR A 3 -16.83 36.49 -9.71
CA THR A 3 -17.14 35.34 -10.55
C THR A 3 -16.53 34.09 -9.91
N GLN A 4 -17.38 33.14 -9.52
CA GLN A 4 -16.96 31.80 -9.14
C GLN A 4 -16.03 31.27 -10.26
N PRO A 5 -14.81 30.81 -9.95
CA PRO A 5 -13.96 30.21 -10.96
C PRO A 5 -14.73 29.07 -11.63
N SER A 6 -14.67 29.01 -12.95
CA SER A 6 -15.38 27.99 -13.73
C SER A 6 -14.98 26.60 -13.25
N SER A 7 -15.92 25.88 -12.67
CA SER A 7 -15.74 24.48 -12.24
C SER A 7 -15.23 23.66 -13.42
N ILE A 8 -14.22 22.82 -13.18
CA ILE A 8 -13.67 21.97 -14.24
C ILE A 8 -14.76 21.01 -14.72
N GLN A 9 -15.04 21.01 -16.02
CA GLN A 9 -16.04 20.14 -16.61
C GLN A 9 -15.55 18.68 -16.59
N THR A 10 -16.47 17.73 -16.44
CA THR A 10 -16.17 16.29 -16.32
C THR A 10 -15.49 15.68 -17.56
N ASN A 11 -15.56 16.34 -18.73
CA ASN A 11 -14.92 15.91 -19.98
C ASN A 11 -13.65 16.69 -20.35
N ASP A 12 -13.14 17.52 -19.44
CA ASP A 12 -11.86 18.20 -19.64
C ASP A 12 -10.70 17.20 -19.49
N ALA A 13 -10.05 16.84 -20.58
CA ALA A 13 -8.91 15.91 -20.59
C ALA A 13 -7.71 16.44 -19.80
N ASP A 14 -7.61 17.76 -19.62
CA ASP A 14 -6.52 18.44 -18.93
C ASP A 14 -6.94 18.95 -17.53
N TRP A 15 -8.03 18.41 -16.97
CA TRP A 15 -8.57 18.83 -15.67
C TRP A 15 -7.51 18.88 -14.56
N TRP A 16 -6.63 17.88 -14.52
CA TRP A 16 -5.61 17.70 -13.49
C TRP A 16 -4.60 18.86 -13.44
N ARG A 17 -4.45 19.65 -14.50
CA ARG A 17 -3.54 20.80 -14.53
C ARG A 17 -4.01 21.97 -13.67
N ARG A 18 -5.31 22.03 -13.37
CA ARG A 18 -5.96 23.15 -12.66
C ARG A 18 -6.73 22.69 -11.43
N ALA A 19 -6.75 21.39 -11.15
CA ALA A 19 -7.55 20.79 -10.11
C ALA A 19 -7.09 21.19 -8.71
N VAL A 20 -8.04 21.49 -7.84
CA VAL A 20 -7.83 21.50 -6.39
C VAL A 20 -7.98 20.07 -5.88
N VAL A 21 -6.86 19.44 -5.51
CA VAL A 21 -6.81 18.07 -5.00
C VAL A 21 -6.75 18.08 -3.48
N TYR A 22 -7.65 17.33 -2.85
CA TYR A 22 -7.68 17.14 -1.40
C TYR A 22 -7.19 15.74 -1.04
N GLN A 23 -6.08 15.66 -0.31
CA GLN A 23 -5.56 14.36 0.14
C GLN A 23 -6.29 13.91 1.42
N ILE A 24 -6.75 12.66 1.42
CA ILE A 24 -7.40 12.01 2.56
C ILE A 24 -6.47 10.93 3.08
N TYR A 25 -6.14 11.01 4.37
CA TYR A 25 -5.57 9.90 5.13
C TYR A 25 -6.73 9.13 5.79
N PRO A 26 -7.11 7.92 5.27
CA PRO A 26 -8.40 7.29 5.58
C PRO A 26 -8.65 7.11 7.08
N LYS A 27 -7.66 6.54 7.79
CA LYS A 27 -7.74 6.18 9.21
C LYS A 27 -8.09 7.33 10.15
N SER A 28 -7.87 8.58 9.72
CA SER A 28 -8.01 9.75 10.59
C SER A 28 -8.98 10.80 10.03
N PHE A 29 -9.70 10.49 8.95
CA PHE A 29 -10.57 11.47 8.30
C PHE A 29 -11.98 11.48 8.88
N ALA A 30 -12.71 10.36 8.77
CA ALA A 30 -14.07 10.24 9.28
C ALA A 30 -14.41 8.77 9.50
N ASP A 31 -14.86 8.44 10.71
CA ASP A 31 -15.32 7.11 11.12
C ASP A 31 -16.84 7.01 10.88
N GLY A 32 -17.25 6.07 10.03
CA GLY A 32 -18.64 5.82 9.67
C GLY A 32 -19.33 4.72 10.48
N ASN A 33 -18.57 3.90 11.22
CA ASN A 33 -19.09 2.72 11.92
C ASN A 33 -18.96 2.81 13.45
N GLY A 34 -18.17 3.77 13.97
CA GLY A 34 -17.99 4.05 15.39
C GLY A 34 -16.87 3.25 16.07
N ASP A 35 -15.98 2.58 15.34
CA ASP A 35 -14.86 1.80 15.88
C ASP A 35 -13.61 2.63 16.23
N GLY A 36 -13.63 3.93 15.92
CA GLY A 36 -12.54 4.88 16.17
C GLY A 36 -11.53 5.00 15.03
N ILE A 37 -11.73 4.30 13.91
CA ILE A 37 -10.88 4.37 12.72
C ILE A 37 -11.70 4.92 11.55
N GLY A 38 -11.12 5.86 10.80
CA GLY A 38 -11.80 6.37 9.62
C GLY A 38 -11.91 5.33 8.50
N ASP A 39 -13.06 5.30 7.82
CA ASP A 39 -13.45 4.28 6.84
C ASP A 39 -14.15 4.89 5.60
N LEU A 40 -14.43 4.07 4.58
CA LEU A 40 -15.06 4.54 3.33
C LEU A 40 -16.49 5.06 3.54
N PRO A 41 -17.37 4.42 4.35
CA PRO A 41 -18.67 5.00 4.70
C PRO A 41 -18.55 6.38 5.36
N GLY A 42 -17.58 6.56 6.27
CA GLY A 42 -17.26 7.83 6.88
C GLY A 42 -16.83 8.87 5.85
N ALA A 43 -15.95 8.51 4.91
CA ALA A 43 -15.54 9.40 3.81
C ALA A 43 -16.73 9.79 2.91
N ILE A 44 -17.61 8.85 2.58
CA ILE A 44 -18.84 9.10 1.80
C ILE A 44 -19.70 10.16 2.49
N SER A 45 -19.88 10.07 3.82
CA SER A 45 -20.68 11.01 4.60
C SER A 45 -20.15 12.46 4.56
N ARG A 46 -18.89 12.66 4.15
CA ARG A 46 -18.23 13.98 4.06
C ARG A 46 -18.16 14.53 2.65
N LEU A 47 -18.66 13.83 1.63
CA LEU A 47 -18.58 14.30 0.24
C LEU A 47 -19.32 15.63 0.01
N ASP A 48 -20.42 15.90 0.72
CA ASP A 48 -21.13 17.19 0.63
C ASP A 48 -20.29 18.34 1.21
N TYR A 49 -19.57 18.08 2.31
CA TYR A 49 -18.61 19.02 2.87
C TYR A 49 -17.46 19.30 1.88
N LEU A 50 -16.89 18.25 1.30
CA LEU A 50 -15.81 18.37 0.32
C LEU A 50 -16.27 19.12 -0.94
N ARG A 51 -17.50 18.90 -1.39
CA ARG A 51 -18.11 19.66 -2.47
C ARG A 51 -18.26 21.13 -2.11
N ALA A 52 -18.76 21.44 -0.91
CA ALA A 52 -18.92 22.82 -0.43
C ALA A 52 -17.56 23.53 -0.27
N LEU A 53 -16.51 22.80 0.09
CA LEU A 53 -15.13 23.29 0.13
C LEU A 53 -14.61 23.69 -1.26
N GLY A 54 -15.18 23.13 -2.34
CA GLY A 54 -14.86 23.48 -3.72
C GLY A 54 -13.72 22.68 -4.34
N ILE A 55 -13.48 21.45 -3.86
CA ILE A 55 -12.43 20.59 -4.42
C ILE A 55 -12.88 19.95 -5.74
N ASP A 56 -11.92 19.61 -6.61
CA ASP A 56 -12.18 18.91 -7.87
C ASP A 56 -11.87 17.41 -7.78
N ALA A 57 -10.97 17.01 -6.87
CA ALA A 57 -10.61 15.61 -6.68
C ALA A 57 -10.20 15.30 -5.23
N VAL A 58 -10.46 14.06 -4.83
CA VAL A 58 -9.89 13.44 -3.62
C VAL A 58 -8.77 12.49 -4.02
N TRP A 59 -7.68 12.53 -3.26
CA TRP A 59 -6.60 11.53 -3.34
C TRP A 59 -6.52 10.78 -2.02
N PHE A 60 -6.80 9.49 -2.04
CA PHE A 60 -6.68 8.65 -0.85
C PHE A 60 -5.26 8.11 -0.74
N SER A 61 -4.63 8.27 0.44
CA SER A 61 -3.58 7.34 0.86
C SER A 61 -4.08 5.89 0.82
N PRO A 62 -3.21 4.86 0.80
CA PRO A 62 -3.60 3.48 0.49
C PRO A 62 -4.78 2.95 1.33
N ILE A 63 -5.75 2.34 0.62
CA ILE A 63 -6.94 1.68 1.19
C ILE A 63 -6.99 0.18 0.88
N PHE A 64 -5.91 -0.37 0.32
CA PHE A 64 -5.79 -1.79 -0.04
C PHE A 64 -5.40 -2.64 1.19
N PRO A 65 -5.73 -3.94 1.21
CA PRO A 65 -5.33 -4.87 2.27
C PRO A 65 -3.86 -4.76 2.62
N SER A 66 -3.56 -4.46 3.87
CA SER A 66 -2.20 -4.26 4.36
C SER A 66 -2.06 -4.71 5.82
N PRO A 67 -0.93 -5.31 6.21
CA PRO A 67 -0.59 -5.52 7.62
C PRO A 67 -0.38 -4.23 8.43
N GLN A 68 -0.39 -3.06 7.79
CA GLN A 68 -0.27 -1.74 8.40
C GLN A 68 1.11 -1.47 9.02
N CYS A 69 2.17 -2.17 8.60
CA CYS A 69 3.52 -1.94 9.10
C CYS A 69 4.09 -0.58 8.65
N ASP A 70 3.60 -0.04 7.53
CA ASP A 70 3.92 1.30 7.03
C ASP A 70 2.63 2.07 6.68
N GLY A 71 1.64 2.02 7.58
CA GLY A 71 0.41 2.82 7.44
C GLY A 71 -0.42 2.55 6.18
N GLY A 72 -0.28 1.37 5.58
CA GLY A 72 -1.02 0.96 4.38
C GLY A 72 -0.17 0.89 3.10
N TYR A 73 1.06 1.43 3.11
CA TYR A 73 1.95 1.38 1.93
C TYR A 73 2.57 -0.02 1.72
N ASP A 74 2.57 -0.88 2.75
CA ASP A 74 2.88 -2.30 2.66
C ASP A 74 1.66 -3.12 2.19
N VAL A 75 1.33 -3.03 0.90
CA VAL A 75 0.13 -3.67 0.31
C VAL A 75 0.30 -5.18 0.09
N SER A 76 -0.67 -5.97 0.54
CA SER A 76 -0.73 -7.43 0.40
C SER A 76 -1.65 -7.92 -0.73
N ASP A 77 -2.62 -7.11 -1.15
CA ASP A 77 -3.43 -7.35 -2.36
C ASP A 77 -3.92 -6.02 -2.95
N TYR A 78 -3.58 -5.70 -4.19
CA TYR A 78 -4.01 -4.45 -4.86
C TYR A 78 -5.43 -4.54 -5.46
N ARG A 79 -6.11 -5.68 -5.33
CA ARG A 79 -7.39 -5.95 -6.01
C ARG A 79 -8.60 -5.95 -5.09
N ASP A 80 -8.40 -5.65 -3.82
CA ASP A 80 -9.45 -5.60 -2.81
C ASP A 80 -9.29 -4.36 -1.92
N ILE A 81 -10.23 -4.14 -1.02
CA ILE A 81 -10.20 -3.07 -0.02
C ILE A 81 -9.85 -3.66 1.34
N ASP A 82 -9.04 -2.96 2.14
CA ASP A 82 -8.72 -3.40 3.49
C ASP A 82 -10.02 -3.46 4.31
N PRO A 83 -10.35 -4.58 4.96
CA PRO A 83 -11.59 -4.71 5.73
C PRO A 83 -11.76 -3.65 6.83
N MET A 84 -10.67 -3.04 7.30
CA MET A 84 -10.71 -1.91 8.23
C MET A 84 -11.37 -0.67 7.62
N PHE A 85 -11.30 -0.49 6.29
CA PHE A 85 -11.90 0.65 5.59
C PHE A 85 -13.25 0.32 4.96
N GLY A 86 -13.57 -0.96 4.77
CA GLY A 86 -14.84 -1.42 4.21
C GLY A 86 -14.64 -2.50 3.16
N SER A 87 -15.51 -2.52 2.16
CA SER A 87 -15.53 -3.51 1.08
C SER A 87 -15.30 -2.87 -0.30
N ILE A 88 -15.08 -3.72 -1.31
CA ILE A 88 -15.04 -3.28 -2.71
C ILE A 88 -16.34 -2.54 -3.13
N THR A 89 -17.49 -2.96 -2.60
CA THR A 89 -18.79 -2.31 -2.83
C THR A 89 -18.84 -0.90 -2.23
N ASP A 90 -18.20 -0.69 -1.08
CA ASP A 90 -18.10 0.64 -0.47
C ASP A 90 -17.19 1.55 -1.28
N ALA A 91 -16.09 1.03 -1.85
CA ALA A 91 -15.25 1.78 -2.77
C ALA A 91 -15.99 2.15 -4.08
N GLU A 92 -16.74 1.22 -4.67
CA GLU A 92 -17.61 1.51 -5.82
C GLU A 92 -18.64 2.60 -5.49
N THR A 93 -19.23 2.53 -4.30
CA THR A 93 -20.20 3.53 -3.82
C THR A 93 -19.54 4.89 -3.62
N LEU A 94 -18.36 4.95 -3.00
CA LEU A 94 -17.57 6.17 -2.86
C LEU A 94 -17.28 6.82 -4.21
N ILE A 95 -16.81 6.03 -5.18
CA ILE A 95 -16.50 6.53 -6.53
C ILE A 95 -17.77 7.08 -7.20
N ARG A 96 -18.88 6.35 -7.13
CA ARG A 96 -20.17 6.78 -7.70
C ARG A 96 -20.66 8.08 -7.07
N GLU A 97 -20.67 8.15 -5.73
CA GLU A 97 -21.16 9.32 -4.98
C GLU A 97 -20.26 10.55 -5.13
N ALA A 98 -18.95 10.35 -5.22
CA ALA A 98 -18.00 11.42 -5.51
C ALA A 98 -18.23 11.98 -6.92
N HIS A 99 -18.34 11.11 -7.92
CA HIS A 99 -18.62 11.54 -9.29
C HIS A 99 -19.97 12.23 -9.45
N ALA A 100 -21.01 11.81 -8.72
CA ALA A 100 -22.31 12.50 -8.68
C ALA A 100 -22.19 13.96 -8.18
N ARG A 101 -21.15 14.26 -7.40
CA ARG A 101 -20.80 15.60 -6.90
C ARG A 101 -19.70 16.29 -7.73
N GLN A 102 -19.36 15.73 -8.89
CA GLN A 102 -18.28 16.18 -9.76
C GLN A 102 -16.89 16.16 -9.11
N ILE A 103 -16.70 15.31 -8.10
CA ILE A 103 -15.41 15.08 -7.45
C ILE A 103 -14.79 13.82 -8.05
N ARG A 104 -13.57 13.93 -8.57
CA ARG A 104 -12.81 12.76 -9.05
C ARG A 104 -12.12 12.03 -7.91
N VAL A 105 -11.85 10.75 -8.10
CA VAL A 105 -11.15 9.90 -7.12
C VAL A 105 -9.80 9.46 -7.68
N ILE A 106 -8.74 9.70 -6.93
CA ILE A 106 -7.38 9.21 -7.18
C ILE A 106 -7.04 8.20 -6.08
N LEU A 107 -6.61 7.01 -6.49
CA LEU A 107 -6.08 5.99 -5.58
C LEU A 107 -4.56 6.01 -5.63
N ASP A 108 -3.93 5.95 -4.45
CA ASP A 108 -2.48 5.84 -4.33
C ASP A 108 -2.00 4.43 -4.70
N ILE A 109 -1.14 4.30 -5.71
CA ILE A 109 -0.55 3.02 -6.12
C ILE A 109 0.93 3.03 -5.71
N VAL A 110 1.35 1.98 -5.01
CA VAL A 110 2.72 1.80 -4.51
C VAL A 110 3.42 0.72 -5.35
N PRO A 111 4.10 1.05 -6.46
CA PRO A 111 4.65 0.05 -7.37
C PRO A 111 6.04 -0.46 -6.99
N ASN A 112 6.76 0.26 -6.11
CA ASN A 112 8.17 -0.03 -5.81
C ASN A 112 8.35 -1.34 -5.01
N HIS A 113 7.42 -1.62 -4.09
CA HIS A 113 7.49 -2.78 -3.20
C HIS A 113 6.07 -3.30 -2.92
N THR A 114 5.98 -4.50 -2.36
CA THR A 114 4.74 -5.06 -1.80
C THR A 114 5.00 -5.57 -0.39
N SER A 115 3.95 -5.83 0.39
CA SER A 115 4.07 -6.45 1.71
C SER A 115 4.78 -7.79 1.62
N SER A 116 5.53 -8.15 2.67
CA SER A 116 6.02 -9.52 2.84
C SER A 116 4.87 -10.54 2.91
N LYS A 117 3.65 -10.12 3.23
CA LYS A 117 2.44 -10.98 3.20
C LYS A 117 1.78 -11.06 1.82
N HIS A 118 2.26 -10.32 0.81
CA HIS A 118 1.73 -10.38 -0.55
C HIS A 118 1.96 -11.77 -1.15
N ARG A 119 0.96 -12.29 -1.89
CA ARG A 119 0.99 -13.65 -2.47
C ARG A 119 2.25 -13.96 -3.28
N PHE A 120 2.79 -12.97 -3.99
CA PHE A 120 4.00 -13.15 -4.78
C PHE A 120 5.24 -13.36 -3.91
N PHE A 121 5.33 -12.69 -2.75
CA PHE A 121 6.47 -12.87 -1.85
C PHE A 121 6.36 -14.20 -1.11
N GLN A 122 5.16 -14.57 -0.67
CA GLN A 122 4.89 -15.87 -0.07
C GLN A 122 5.21 -17.04 -1.02
N GLU A 123 4.88 -16.90 -2.32
CA GLU A 123 5.29 -17.86 -3.35
C GLU A 123 6.83 -17.93 -3.48
N ALA A 124 7.53 -16.79 -3.48
CA ALA A 124 8.99 -16.78 -3.49
C ALA A 124 9.57 -17.53 -2.28
N LEU A 125 9.10 -17.23 -1.07
CA LEU A 125 9.56 -17.87 0.17
C LEU A 125 9.32 -19.39 0.23
N SER A 126 8.28 -19.87 -0.46
CA SER A 126 7.93 -21.30 -0.52
C SER A 126 8.64 -22.08 -1.64
N THR A 127 9.48 -21.41 -2.44
CA THR A 127 10.25 -22.03 -3.52
C THR A 127 11.75 -21.92 -3.27
N LEU A 128 12.53 -22.72 -4.01
CA LEU A 128 13.99 -22.72 -3.89
C LEU A 128 14.61 -21.42 -4.44
N PRO A 129 15.76 -20.99 -3.89
CA PRO A 129 16.52 -19.88 -4.44
C PRO A 129 16.77 -19.99 -5.94
N GLY A 130 16.49 -18.91 -6.68
CA GLY A 130 16.63 -18.85 -8.13
C GLY A 130 15.42 -19.34 -8.94
N SER A 131 14.31 -19.70 -8.29
CA SER A 131 13.06 -20.02 -8.99
C SER A 131 12.49 -18.82 -9.77
N PRO A 132 11.59 -19.02 -10.74
CA PRO A 132 10.92 -17.91 -11.43
C PRO A 132 10.15 -16.97 -10.49
N ALA A 133 9.66 -17.46 -9.34
CA ALA A 133 8.96 -16.63 -8.36
C ALA A 133 9.89 -15.58 -7.73
N TRP A 134 11.19 -15.88 -7.59
CA TRP A 134 12.20 -14.96 -7.04
C TRP A 134 12.49 -13.80 -7.99
N ALA A 135 12.30 -13.97 -9.29
CA ALA A 135 12.58 -12.93 -10.28
C ALA A 135 11.66 -11.69 -10.14
N ARG A 136 10.61 -11.76 -9.31
CA ARG A 136 9.74 -10.64 -8.99
C ARG A 136 10.32 -9.70 -7.92
N TYR A 137 11.39 -10.11 -7.23
CA TYR A 137 12.02 -9.37 -6.14
C TYR A 137 13.53 -9.33 -6.30
N HIS A 138 14.17 -8.39 -5.60
CA HIS A 138 15.62 -8.34 -5.52
C HIS A 138 16.12 -9.33 -4.48
N CYS A 139 16.32 -10.58 -4.90
CA CYS A 139 16.90 -11.60 -4.05
C CYS A 139 18.31 -11.98 -4.54
N VAL A 140 19.30 -11.82 -3.67
CA VAL A 140 20.72 -11.96 -4.03
C VAL A 140 21.50 -12.69 -2.95
N ARG A 141 22.65 -13.25 -3.35
CA ARG A 141 23.60 -13.85 -2.40
C ARG A 141 24.30 -12.74 -1.61
N GLY A 142 24.42 -12.93 -0.30
CA GLY A 142 25.23 -12.08 0.56
C GLY A 142 26.73 -12.20 0.27
N ARG A 143 27.53 -11.32 0.89
CA ARG A 143 29.00 -11.44 0.90
C ARG A 143 29.46 -12.39 2.01
N GLY A 144 30.73 -12.79 1.96
CA GLY A 144 31.31 -13.78 2.88
C GLY A 144 31.24 -15.20 2.32
N GLU A 145 31.95 -16.14 2.93
CA GLU A 145 32.05 -17.53 2.43
C GLU A 145 30.68 -18.22 2.38
N LYS A 146 29.80 -17.87 3.31
CA LYS A 146 28.45 -18.43 3.44
C LYS A 146 27.35 -17.41 3.17
N GLY A 147 27.68 -16.23 2.64
CA GLY A 147 26.70 -15.16 2.39
C GLY A 147 26.18 -14.49 3.67
N GLU A 148 26.95 -14.56 4.76
CA GLU A 148 26.59 -14.07 6.10
C GLU A 148 26.60 -12.54 6.25
N LEU A 149 27.14 -11.82 5.27
CA LEU A 149 27.17 -10.36 5.23
C LEU A 149 26.21 -9.81 4.17
N PRO A 150 25.62 -8.61 4.38
CA PRO A 150 24.70 -8.02 3.41
C PRO A 150 25.39 -7.76 2.05
N PRO A 151 24.67 -7.77 0.92
CA PRO A 151 25.24 -7.62 -0.42
C PRO A 151 26.00 -6.31 -0.64
N ASN A 152 25.51 -5.21 -0.06
CA ASN A 152 26.14 -3.89 -0.01
C ASN A 152 25.83 -3.22 1.34
N ASN A 153 26.12 -1.91 1.48
CA ASN A 153 25.86 -1.13 2.70
C ASN A 153 24.67 -0.16 2.54
N TRP A 154 23.74 -0.42 1.61
CA TRP A 154 22.55 0.42 1.44
C TRP A 154 21.70 0.42 2.71
N GLN A 155 21.14 1.59 3.00
CA GLN A 155 20.35 1.84 4.20
C GLN A 155 18.87 1.97 3.84
N SER A 156 18.01 1.46 4.73
CA SER A 156 16.56 1.66 4.64
C SER A 156 16.21 3.09 5.03
N ILE A 157 15.15 3.63 4.41
CA ILE A 157 14.57 4.92 4.82
C ILE A 157 14.02 4.88 6.26
N PHE A 158 13.64 3.70 6.73
CA PHE A 158 13.19 3.47 8.11
C PHE A 158 14.34 3.20 9.10
N GLY A 159 15.59 3.34 8.64
CA GLY A 159 16.79 3.09 9.42
C GLY A 159 17.26 1.63 9.35
N GLY A 160 18.54 1.41 9.63
CA GLY A 160 19.17 0.10 9.51
C GLY A 160 19.53 -0.29 8.06
N LEU A 161 19.84 -1.57 7.85
CA LEU A 161 20.16 -2.10 6.53
C LEU A 161 18.90 -2.18 5.66
N ALA A 162 19.04 -1.89 4.37
CA ALA A 162 17.97 -2.13 3.40
C ALA A 162 17.75 -3.62 3.12
N TRP A 163 18.71 -4.47 3.49
CA TRP A 163 18.67 -5.90 3.20
C TRP A 163 18.25 -6.71 4.43
N THR A 164 17.37 -7.68 4.22
CA THR A 164 16.95 -8.63 5.25
C THR A 164 17.37 -10.05 4.87
N PRO A 165 17.98 -10.81 5.80
CA PRO A 165 18.45 -12.17 5.51
C PRO A 165 17.28 -13.15 5.45
N LEU A 166 17.37 -14.10 4.51
CA LEU A 166 16.48 -15.26 4.44
C LEU A 166 16.99 -16.37 5.36
N LEU A 167 16.08 -16.89 6.17
CA LEU A 167 16.34 -17.99 7.10
C LEU A 167 15.68 -19.26 6.58
N ALA A 168 16.35 -20.40 6.73
CA ALA A 168 15.77 -21.70 6.45
C ALA A 168 14.90 -22.14 7.64
N SER A 169 13.66 -22.51 7.35
CA SER A 169 12.75 -23.18 8.27
C SER A 169 12.99 -24.70 8.24
N PRO A 170 12.74 -25.42 9.35
CA PRO A 170 12.88 -26.88 9.41
C PRO A 170 12.08 -27.66 8.36
N ASP A 171 11.01 -27.08 7.83
CA ASP A 171 10.17 -27.65 6.76
C ASP A 171 10.71 -27.39 5.34
N GLY A 172 11.91 -26.82 5.20
CA GLY A 172 12.57 -26.54 3.93
C GLY A 172 12.11 -25.27 3.22
N LYS A 173 11.21 -24.48 3.83
CA LYS A 173 10.81 -23.15 3.31
C LYS A 173 11.74 -22.05 3.83
N SER A 174 11.71 -20.90 3.17
CA SER A 174 12.41 -19.70 3.66
C SER A 174 11.47 -18.82 4.49
N THR A 175 12.00 -18.18 5.53
CA THR A 175 11.33 -17.17 6.34
C THR A 175 12.19 -15.91 6.46
N ILE A 176 11.60 -14.82 6.96
CA ILE A 176 12.28 -13.54 7.20
C ILE A 176 12.32 -13.27 8.70
N VAL A 177 13.37 -12.57 9.17
CA VAL A 177 13.46 -12.13 10.56
C VAL A 177 12.29 -11.19 10.87
N GLY A 178 11.52 -11.47 11.92
CA GLY A 178 10.40 -10.61 12.36
C GLY A 178 9.00 -11.05 11.90
N ASP A 179 8.88 -12.14 11.13
CA ASP A 179 7.57 -12.80 10.98
C ASP A 179 7.18 -13.42 12.33
N ALA A 180 5.95 -13.19 12.82
CA ALA A 180 5.46 -13.76 14.07
C ALA A 180 5.50 -15.31 14.10
N SER A 181 5.67 -15.94 12.94
CA SER A 181 5.86 -17.39 12.76
C SER A 181 7.32 -17.85 12.69
N ALA A 182 8.30 -16.94 12.67
CA ALA A 182 9.71 -17.29 12.52
C ALA A 182 10.28 -17.89 13.81
N THR A 183 10.44 -19.21 13.84
CA THR A 183 11.43 -19.84 14.73
C THR A 183 12.84 -19.42 14.30
N ALA A 184 13.82 -19.53 15.19
CA ALA A 184 15.22 -19.20 14.90
C ALA A 184 15.77 -20.10 13.78
N GLY A 185 15.54 -19.70 12.53
CA GLY A 185 16.00 -20.39 11.34
C GLY A 185 17.48 -20.17 11.10
N THR A 186 18.10 -21.08 10.35
CA THR A 186 19.53 -20.94 10.01
C THR A 186 19.69 -19.99 8.82
N PRO A 187 20.68 -19.07 8.84
CA PRO A 187 20.91 -18.19 7.71
C PRO A 187 21.17 -18.99 6.43
N THR A 188 20.38 -18.72 5.39
CA THR A 188 20.58 -19.36 4.08
C THR A 188 21.78 -18.76 3.34
N GLY A 189 22.14 -17.51 3.68
CA GLY A 189 23.09 -16.66 2.96
C GLY A 189 22.49 -15.90 1.76
N TRP A 190 21.17 -16.00 1.57
CA TRP A 190 20.41 -15.18 0.64
C TRP A 190 19.75 -14.01 1.37
N TRP A 191 19.59 -12.90 0.66
CA TRP A 191 19.06 -11.65 1.19
C TRP A 191 18.02 -11.10 0.23
N PHE A 192 16.97 -10.50 0.76
CA PHE A 192 16.03 -9.68 -0.01
C PHE A 192 16.21 -8.20 0.35
N LEU A 193 16.00 -7.34 -0.64
CA LEU A 193 15.85 -5.90 -0.46
C LEU A 193 14.39 -5.56 -0.13
#